data_AF-K2RB18-F1
#
_entry.id   AF-K2RB18-F1
#
_cell.length_a   1.000
_cell.length_b   1.000
_cell.length_c   1.000
_cell.angle_alpha   90.00
_cell.angle_beta   90.00
_cell.angle_gamma   90.00
#
_symmetry.space_group_name_H-M   'P 1'
#
loop_
_entity.id
_entity.type
_entity.pdbx_description
1 polymer ?
#
loop_
_entity_poly.entity_id
_entity_poly.type
_entity_poly.pdbx_seq_one_letter_code
_entity_poly.pdbx_strand_id
1 'polypeptide(L)'
;MSLRLIRAPCVFISLLTSCTVLGQSCWRDTTCDGPSEAAFPGPWDDNIFAPSSRTVQPKSVLSLANASEISTYPGSATLTGNASALVFDFGLEIGGIVHLTYTTSGSGSGVLGLAFSEAKNWIGLYSDSSNGLFQRGDGSIYDAPFDGAGNHSYIMPDEKLRGGFRYLTLFLLTNATAESSPSIDIDDISLEIAFQPTWSNLRAYNGYFHSSDELLNKIWYAGAYTLQTNAVPVNTGRAWPALSYGWANNGSLANGSTVIVDGAKRDRAVWPGDMGVAVPAAFVSTGELESVKNALEVMYNYQVRGLLSFGK
;
A
#
# COMPACT_ATOMS: atom_id res chain seq x y z
N MET A 1 -32.40 45.79 31.60
CA MET A 1 -30.96 45.91 31.90
C MET A 1 -30.21 45.79 30.58
N SER A 2 -29.61 46.89 30.13
CA SER A 2 -29.08 47.08 28.77
C SER A 2 -27.66 46.52 28.67
N LEU A 3 -27.40 45.57 27.76
CA LEU A 3 -26.06 45.11 27.43
C LEU A 3 -25.49 45.93 26.28
N ARG A 4 -24.44 46.71 26.56
CA ARG A 4 -23.61 47.39 25.55
C ARG A 4 -22.57 46.41 25.01
N LEU A 5 -22.52 46.21 23.69
CA LEU A 5 -21.35 45.64 23.01
C LEU A 5 -20.23 46.68 22.98
N ILE A 6 -19.04 46.31 23.49
CA ILE A 6 -17.79 47.03 23.24
C ILE A 6 -17.05 46.25 22.14
N ARG A 7 -16.86 46.87 20.97
CA ARG A 7 -15.99 46.35 19.90
C ARG A 7 -14.57 46.84 20.14
N ALA A 8 -13.63 45.92 20.37
CA ALA A 8 -12.20 46.15 20.18
C ALA A 8 -11.78 45.54 18.83
N PRO A 9 -11.01 46.23 17.98
CA PRO A 9 -10.52 45.63 16.74
C PRO A 9 -9.26 44.81 17.05
N CYS A 10 -9.41 43.49 17.15
CA CYS A 10 -8.26 42.59 16.99
C CYS A 10 -7.97 42.43 15.50
N VAL A 11 -6.85 42.98 15.06
CA VAL A 11 -6.28 42.73 13.72
C VAL A 11 -5.77 41.29 13.72
N PHE A 12 -6.55 40.37 13.15
CA PHE A 12 -6.07 39.03 12.83
C PHE A 12 -5.24 39.11 11.54
N ILE A 13 -3.91 39.06 11.70
CA ILE A 13 -3.02 38.76 10.59
C ILE A 13 -3.27 37.29 10.24
N SER A 14 -4.04 37.05 9.19
CA SER A 14 -4.22 35.71 8.63
C SER A 14 -2.93 35.33 7.91
N LEU A 15 -2.07 34.54 8.57
CA LEU A 15 -1.10 33.72 7.83
C LEU A 15 -1.92 32.69 7.06
N LEU A 16 -2.11 32.93 5.77
CA LEU A 16 -2.52 31.91 4.81
C LEU A 16 -1.36 30.93 4.66
N THR A 17 -1.25 29.97 5.58
CA THR A 17 -0.66 28.68 5.24
C THR A 17 -1.62 28.03 4.26
N SER A 18 -1.35 28.21 2.97
CA SER A 18 -1.95 27.41 1.92
C SER A 18 -1.49 25.96 2.09
N CYS A 19 -2.11 25.26 3.03
CA CYS A 19 -2.13 23.81 3.01
C CYS A 19 -3.02 23.48 1.82
N THR A 20 -2.41 23.20 0.67
CA THR A 20 -3.11 22.55 -0.43
C THR A 20 -3.56 21.20 0.09
N VAL A 21 -4.78 21.14 0.62
CA VAL A 21 -5.50 19.88 0.76
C VAL A 21 -5.71 19.43 -0.68
N LEU A 22 -4.77 18.67 -1.22
CA LEU A 22 -5.01 17.88 -2.41
C LEU A 22 -6.26 17.08 -2.09
N GLY A 23 -7.37 17.44 -2.76
CA GLY A 23 -8.65 16.74 -2.57
C GLY A 23 -8.37 15.25 -2.71
N GLN A 24 -8.77 14.47 -1.70
CA GLN A 24 -8.56 13.02 -1.68
C GLN A 24 -8.97 12.44 -3.03
N SER A 25 -8.01 11.88 -3.75
CA SER A 25 -8.24 11.31 -5.08
C SER A 25 -8.48 9.81 -4.97
N CYS A 26 -9.28 9.32 -5.91
CA CYS A 26 -9.36 7.90 -6.21
C CYS A 26 -8.07 7.45 -6.88
N TRP A 27 -7.94 6.13 -7.07
CA TRP A 27 -6.74 5.58 -7.66
C TRP A 27 -6.68 5.94 -9.15
N ARG A 28 -5.81 6.90 -9.48
CA ARG A 28 -5.49 7.36 -10.84
C ARG A 28 -6.74 7.74 -11.64
N ASP A 29 -6.91 7.16 -12.83
CA ASP A 29 -8.02 7.45 -13.74
C ASP A 29 -9.35 6.80 -13.32
N THR A 30 -9.39 6.17 -12.15
CA THR A 30 -10.61 5.55 -11.62
C THR A 30 -11.60 6.62 -11.18
N THR A 31 -12.87 6.47 -11.59
CA THR A 31 -13.94 7.37 -11.15
C THR A 31 -14.18 7.22 -9.65
N CYS A 32 -14.33 8.35 -8.96
CA CYS A 32 -14.73 8.38 -7.56
C CYS A 32 -16.24 8.17 -7.41
N ASP A 33 -16.67 6.92 -7.33
CA ASP A 33 -18.06 6.54 -7.06
C ASP A 33 -18.27 5.90 -5.66
N GLY A 34 -17.18 5.74 -4.89
CA GLY A 34 -17.23 5.36 -3.49
C GLY A 34 -17.72 6.49 -2.56
N PRO A 35 -17.99 6.17 -1.28
CA PRO A 35 -18.39 7.16 -0.29
C PRO A 35 -17.30 8.20 -0.07
N SER A 36 -17.68 9.47 -0.02
CA SER A 36 -16.80 10.60 0.29
C SER A 36 -16.70 10.89 1.78
N GLU A 37 -17.70 10.46 2.55
CA GLU A 37 -17.83 10.69 3.99
C GLU A 37 -18.22 9.40 4.70
N ALA A 38 -17.75 9.25 5.93
CA ALA A 38 -18.15 8.16 6.79
C ALA A 38 -19.66 8.30 7.12
N ALA A 39 -20.39 7.19 7.23
CA ALA A 39 -21.85 7.24 7.46
C ALA A 39 -22.24 8.06 8.70
N PHE A 40 -21.47 7.98 9.80
CA PHE A 40 -21.55 8.90 10.94
C PHE A 40 -20.29 8.78 11.83
N PRO A 41 -19.84 9.87 12.47
CA PRO A 41 -18.65 9.86 13.32
C PRO A 41 -18.92 9.23 14.69
N GLY A 42 -17.88 8.71 15.35
CA GLY A 42 -17.99 8.18 16.70
C GLY A 42 -16.70 7.59 17.29
N PRO A 43 -16.74 7.05 18.52
CA PRO A 43 -15.54 6.52 19.19
C PRO A 43 -14.89 5.34 18.47
N TRP A 44 -15.61 4.71 17.55
CA TRP A 44 -15.07 3.65 16.71
C TRP A 44 -14.07 4.14 15.65
N ASP A 45 -14.07 5.43 15.31
CA ASP A 45 -13.17 5.99 14.29
C ASP A 45 -11.69 5.77 14.64
N ASP A 46 -11.37 5.67 15.95
CA ASP A 46 -10.04 5.37 16.49
C ASP A 46 -9.56 3.96 16.14
N ASN A 47 -10.47 3.05 15.79
CA ASN A 47 -10.14 1.68 15.42
C ASN A 47 -9.99 1.49 13.90
N ILE A 48 -10.30 2.48 13.07
CA ILE A 48 -10.17 2.39 11.61
C ILE A 48 -8.68 2.40 11.23
N PHE A 49 -8.18 1.25 10.76
CA PHE A 49 -6.79 1.12 10.30
C PHE A 49 -6.52 1.77 8.94
N ALA A 50 -7.57 2.03 8.15
CA ALA A 50 -7.44 2.66 6.85
C ALA A 50 -6.72 4.02 6.94
N PRO A 51 -5.66 4.25 6.15
CA PRO A 51 -4.98 5.54 6.12
C PRO A 51 -5.91 6.68 5.75
N SER A 52 -5.67 7.87 6.31
CA SER A 52 -6.43 9.09 5.96
C SER A 52 -6.07 9.68 4.59
N SER A 53 -5.07 9.11 3.92
CA SER A 53 -4.54 9.58 2.63
C SER A 53 -4.24 8.38 1.73
N ARG A 54 -4.45 8.56 0.42
CA ARG A 54 -4.02 7.61 -0.63
C ARG A 54 -2.50 7.45 -0.64
N THR A 55 -1.78 8.52 -0.32
CA THR A 55 -0.33 8.52 -0.24
C THR A 55 0.11 8.35 1.20
N VAL A 56 0.89 7.30 1.48
CA VAL A 56 1.41 6.99 2.80
C VAL A 56 2.94 6.94 2.79
N GLN A 57 3.54 7.14 3.96
CA GLN A 57 4.98 7.05 4.17
C GLN A 57 5.29 6.04 5.28
N PRO A 58 6.52 5.51 5.33
CA PRO A 58 6.97 4.69 6.46
C PRO A 58 6.80 5.40 7.80
N LYS A 59 6.72 4.64 8.88
CA LYS A 59 6.67 5.14 10.26
C LYS A 59 8.02 5.02 10.95
N SER A 60 8.78 3.98 10.65
CA SER A 60 10.11 3.79 11.23
C SER A 60 11.07 3.09 10.29
N VAL A 61 12.36 3.24 10.60
CA VAL A 61 13.48 2.60 9.92
C VAL A 61 14.04 1.54 10.86
N LEU A 62 14.21 0.32 10.36
CA LEU A 62 14.69 -0.84 11.08
C LEU A 62 16.02 -1.31 10.51
N SER A 63 16.83 -1.91 11.38
CA SER A 63 18.04 -2.64 10.99
C SER A 63 17.68 -3.95 10.33
N LEU A 64 18.24 -4.23 9.16
CA LEU A 64 18.05 -5.53 8.51
C LEU A 64 18.62 -6.70 9.34
N ALA A 65 19.67 -6.46 10.11
CA ALA A 65 20.40 -7.52 10.82
C ALA A 65 19.58 -8.18 11.96
N ASN A 66 18.69 -7.43 12.59
CA ASN A 66 17.96 -7.88 13.79
C ASN A 66 16.51 -7.35 13.87
N ALA A 67 16.03 -6.64 12.85
CA ALA A 67 14.71 -6.03 12.78
C ALA A 67 14.38 -5.03 13.90
N SER A 68 15.39 -4.53 14.63
CA SER A 68 15.21 -3.50 15.65
C SER A 68 15.02 -2.13 15.01
N GLU A 69 14.15 -1.31 15.61
CA GLU A 69 13.98 0.08 15.19
C GLU A 69 15.26 0.89 15.45
N ILE A 70 15.73 1.57 14.41
CA ILE A 70 16.88 2.48 14.44
C ILE A 70 16.39 3.90 14.70
N SER A 71 15.31 4.31 14.04
CA SER A 71 14.76 5.66 14.11
C SER A 71 13.31 5.72 13.60
N THR A 72 12.61 6.81 13.92
CA THR A 72 11.34 7.18 13.27
C THR A 72 11.60 7.69 11.85
N TYR A 73 10.61 7.57 10.98
CA TYR A 73 10.64 8.15 9.64
C TYR A 73 9.78 9.43 9.56
N PRO A 74 10.23 10.50 8.87
CA PRO A 74 11.52 10.64 8.19
C PRO A 74 12.69 10.75 9.19
N GLY A 75 13.83 10.21 8.80
CA GLY A 75 15.06 10.16 9.60
C GLY A 75 16.26 9.84 8.71
N SER A 76 17.47 9.84 9.29
CA SER A 76 18.68 9.51 8.52
C SER A 76 18.60 8.08 7.96
N ALA A 77 18.81 7.96 6.65
CA ALA A 77 18.68 6.72 5.90
C ALA A 77 19.75 6.62 4.81
N THR A 78 20.98 6.33 5.21
CA THR A 78 22.14 6.19 4.31
C THR A 78 22.50 4.72 4.12
N LEU A 79 22.66 4.31 2.88
CA LEU A 79 23.19 3.00 2.46
C LEU A 79 24.63 3.19 1.99
N THR A 80 25.58 2.50 2.62
CA THR A 80 27.01 2.61 2.29
C THR A 80 27.62 1.24 2.06
N GLY A 81 28.19 1.04 0.88
CA GLY A 81 28.86 -0.20 0.49
C GLY A 81 27.90 -1.31 0.04
N ASN A 82 28.49 -2.37 -0.50
CA ASN A 82 27.75 -3.47 -1.12
C ASN A 82 26.88 -4.22 -0.11
N ALA A 83 25.63 -4.48 -0.49
CA ALA A 83 24.60 -5.12 0.31
C ALA A 83 24.25 -4.41 1.63
N SER A 84 24.60 -3.13 1.77
CA SER A 84 24.04 -2.30 2.85
C SER A 84 22.55 -2.10 2.61
N ALA A 85 21.76 -2.16 3.69
CA ALA A 85 20.31 -2.18 3.60
C ALA A 85 19.64 -1.58 4.83
N LEU A 86 18.49 -0.95 4.61
CA LEU A 86 17.58 -0.45 5.64
C LEU A 86 16.17 -0.96 5.34
N VAL A 87 15.40 -1.23 6.40
CA VAL A 87 14.01 -1.69 6.28
C VAL A 87 13.08 -0.60 6.78
N PHE A 88 12.11 -0.24 5.95
CA PHE A 88 11.13 0.79 6.23
C PHE A 88 9.80 0.12 6.61
N ASP A 89 9.37 0.32 7.86
CA ASP A 89 8.12 -0.22 8.41
C ASP A 89 7.00 0.81 8.26
N PHE A 90 5.97 0.50 7.48
CA PHE A 90 4.78 1.36 7.31
C PHE A 90 3.82 1.34 8.51
N GLY A 91 4.06 0.46 9.48
CA GLY A 91 3.27 0.32 10.71
C GLY A 91 2.01 -0.52 10.54
N LEU A 92 1.53 -0.69 9.31
CA LEU A 92 0.35 -1.45 8.93
C LEU A 92 0.54 -2.09 7.55
N GLU A 93 -0.30 -3.09 7.26
CA GLU A 93 -0.39 -3.70 5.93
C GLU A 93 -0.87 -2.67 4.92
N ILE A 94 -0.15 -2.47 3.83
CA ILE A 94 -0.45 -1.52 2.75
C ILE A 94 -0.29 -2.21 1.39
N GLY A 95 -0.54 -1.47 0.30
CA GLY A 95 -0.33 -2.00 -1.04
C GLY A 95 -0.51 -1.01 -2.16
N GLY A 96 0.38 -1.03 -3.14
CA GLY A 96 0.35 -0.14 -4.29
C GLY A 96 1.71 0.13 -4.91
N ILE A 97 1.97 1.39 -5.26
CA ILE A 97 3.12 1.85 -6.06
C ILE A 97 4.05 2.69 -5.21
N VAL A 98 5.32 2.31 -5.14
CA VAL A 98 6.36 3.04 -4.38
C VAL A 98 6.99 4.12 -5.26
N HIS A 99 7.15 5.29 -4.66
CA HIS A 99 7.85 6.44 -5.20
C HIS A 99 9.03 6.75 -4.27
N LEU A 100 10.22 6.93 -4.84
CA LEU A 100 11.43 7.26 -4.10
C LEU A 100 12.09 8.50 -4.72
N THR A 101 12.68 9.32 -3.86
CA THR A 101 13.75 10.24 -4.25
C THR A 101 14.96 9.93 -3.39
N TYR A 102 16.14 9.92 -4.01
CA TYR A 102 17.38 9.64 -3.32
C TYR A 102 18.56 10.34 -3.99
N THR A 103 19.60 10.56 -3.21
CA THR A 103 20.82 11.20 -3.65
C THR A 103 21.98 10.22 -3.56
N THR A 104 22.74 10.07 -4.64
CA THR A 104 23.97 9.28 -4.65
C THR A 104 25.17 10.18 -4.41
N SER A 105 26.14 9.67 -3.68
CA SER A 105 27.43 10.33 -3.43
C SER A 105 28.60 9.38 -3.71
N GLY A 106 29.80 9.93 -3.91
CA GLY A 106 30.99 9.16 -4.27
C GLY A 106 31.20 9.05 -5.78
N SER A 107 32.26 8.33 -6.17
CA SER A 107 32.73 8.21 -7.56
C SER A 107 32.51 6.83 -8.19
N GLY A 108 31.92 5.88 -7.46
CA GLY A 108 31.63 4.54 -7.96
C GLY A 108 30.21 4.37 -8.48
N SER A 109 29.99 3.24 -9.15
CA SER A 109 28.70 2.84 -9.68
C SER A 109 27.97 1.89 -8.74
N GLY A 110 26.64 1.90 -8.82
CA GLY A 110 25.80 1.03 -8.02
C GLY A 110 24.37 1.00 -8.53
N VAL A 111 23.53 0.26 -7.82
CA VAL A 111 22.10 0.19 -8.09
C VAL A 111 21.31 0.11 -6.79
N LEU A 112 20.20 0.83 -6.73
CA LEU A 112 19.22 0.74 -5.65
C LEU A 112 18.31 -0.46 -5.91
N GLY A 113 18.25 -1.38 -4.95
CA GLY A 113 17.34 -2.52 -4.94
C GLY A 113 16.21 -2.33 -3.94
N LEU A 114 15.04 -2.91 -4.26
CA LEU A 114 13.83 -2.90 -3.44
C LEU A 114 13.33 -4.33 -3.23
N ALA A 115 13.02 -4.68 -1.99
CA ALA A 115 12.39 -5.95 -1.61
C ALA A 115 11.24 -5.73 -0.63
N PHE A 116 10.23 -6.59 -0.66
CA PHE A 116 8.96 -6.39 0.04
C PHE A 116 8.59 -7.58 0.92
N SER A 117 8.03 -7.35 2.11
CA SER A 117 7.45 -8.41 2.93
C SER A 117 6.24 -7.94 3.76
N GLU A 118 5.28 -8.84 3.97
CA GLU A 118 4.16 -8.59 4.90
C GLU A 118 4.60 -8.71 6.36
N ALA A 119 5.45 -9.70 6.67
CA ALA A 119 5.85 -9.99 8.05
C ALA A 119 7.35 -9.75 8.30
N LYS A 120 7.64 -9.21 9.48
CA LYS A 120 8.97 -8.75 9.91
C LYS A 120 10.04 -9.86 9.87
N ASN A 121 9.66 -11.11 10.05
CA ASN A 121 10.57 -12.26 10.01
C ASN A 121 11.02 -12.66 8.59
N TRP A 122 10.46 -12.02 7.55
CA TRP A 122 10.80 -12.25 6.14
C TRP A 122 11.43 -11.04 5.47
N ILE A 123 11.86 -10.03 6.25
CA ILE A 123 12.64 -8.91 5.72
C ILE A 123 13.97 -9.42 5.15
N GLY A 124 14.44 -8.80 4.06
CA GLY A 124 15.57 -9.32 3.32
C GLY A 124 15.84 -8.55 2.04
N LEU A 125 16.92 -8.91 1.36
CA LEU A 125 17.24 -8.40 0.03
C LEU A 125 16.44 -9.11 -1.09
N TYR A 126 15.45 -9.92 -0.70
CA TYR A 126 14.55 -10.68 -1.56
C TYR A 126 13.14 -10.53 -1.01
N SER A 127 12.17 -10.28 -1.88
CA SER A 127 10.77 -10.15 -1.51
C SER A 127 10.17 -11.50 -1.11
N ASP A 128 9.21 -11.48 -0.18
CA ASP A 128 8.39 -12.64 0.13
C ASP A 128 7.45 -12.99 -1.04
N SER A 129 6.83 -14.17 -1.05
CA SER A 129 6.21 -14.70 -2.29
C SER A 129 4.83 -14.08 -2.60
N SER A 130 4.77 -13.27 -3.66
CA SER A 130 3.55 -12.77 -4.32
C SER A 130 3.20 -13.60 -5.57
N ASN A 131 4.20 -14.16 -6.27
CA ASN A 131 3.95 -14.93 -7.50
C ASN A 131 3.15 -16.23 -7.28
N GLY A 132 3.39 -16.94 -6.18
CA GLY A 132 2.65 -18.17 -5.84
C GLY A 132 3.11 -19.48 -6.49
N LEU A 133 4.10 -19.48 -7.39
CA LEU A 133 4.71 -20.74 -7.84
C LEU A 133 5.73 -21.31 -6.85
N PHE A 134 6.28 -20.49 -5.95
CA PHE A 134 7.26 -20.88 -4.91
C PHE A 134 8.54 -21.58 -5.43
N GLN A 135 8.80 -21.61 -6.73
CA GLN A 135 9.95 -22.33 -7.31
C GLN A 135 11.26 -21.55 -7.16
N ARG A 136 11.28 -20.28 -7.62
CA ARG A 136 12.46 -19.41 -7.57
C ARG A 136 12.27 -18.15 -6.72
N GLY A 137 11.05 -17.90 -6.25
CA GLY A 137 10.69 -16.71 -5.48
C GLY A 137 10.53 -15.44 -6.32
N ASP A 138 10.21 -14.36 -5.64
CA ASP A 138 9.89 -13.05 -6.23
C ASP A 138 11.14 -12.21 -6.51
N GLY A 139 12.26 -12.49 -5.84
CA GLY A 139 13.45 -11.67 -6.01
C GLY A 139 13.25 -10.23 -5.54
N SER A 140 13.92 -9.32 -6.23
CA SER A 140 13.89 -7.88 -5.97
C SER A 140 13.79 -7.13 -7.27
N ILE A 141 13.30 -5.90 -7.17
CA ILE A 141 13.29 -4.94 -8.28
C ILE A 141 14.40 -3.91 -8.05
N TYR A 142 14.80 -3.25 -9.13
CA TYR A 142 15.94 -2.34 -9.12
C TYR A 142 15.58 -1.06 -9.86
N ASP A 143 16.13 0.06 -9.43
CA ASP A 143 16.20 1.27 -10.26
C ASP A 143 17.29 1.11 -11.34
N ALA A 144 17.42 2.11 -12.21
CA ALA A 144 18.53 2.25 -13.13
C ALA A 144 19.86 2.32 -12.36
N PRO A 145 20.93 1.73 -12.91
CA PRO A 145 22.25 1.88 -12.34
C PRO A 145 22.69 3.34 -12.43
N PHE A 146 23.42 3.80 -11.42
CA PHE A 146 24.05 5.12 -11.40
C PHE A 146 25.58 4.98 -11.49
N ASP A 147 26.24 6.04 -11.96
CA ASP A 147 27.70 6.11 -12.07
C ASP A 147 28.17 7.45 -11.48
N GLY A 148 28.44 7.44 -10.17
CA GLY A 148 28.81 8.63 -9.40
C GLY A 148 27.63 9.36 -8.74
N ALA A 149 27.92 10.59 -8.29
CA ALA A 149 27.00 11.41 -7.52
C ALA A 149 25.88 12.02 -8.38
N GLY A 150 24.68 12.14 -7.81
CA GLY A 150 23.53 12.72 -8.49
C GLY A 150 22.24 12.56 -7.71
N ASN A 151 21.19 13.26 -8.17
CA ASN A 151 19.85 13.16 -7.62
C ASN A 151 19.01 12.26 -8.52
N HIS A 152 18.25 11.36 -7.91
CA HIS A 152 17.47 10.34 -8.61
C HIS A 152 16.02 10.35 -8.12
N SER A 153 15.13 9.91 -9.01
CA SER A 153 13.73 9.67 -8.68
C SER A 153 13.30 8.37 -9.34
N TYR A 154 12.68 7.51 -8.53
CA TYR A 154 12.19 6.20 -8.95
C TYR A 154 10.69 6.12 -8.74
N ILE A 155 9.98 5.63 -9.74
CA ILE A 155 8.58 5.21 -9.63
C ILE A 155 8.54 3.73 -9.98
N MET A 156 8.02 2.92 -9.07
CA MET A 156 7.89 1.48 -9.28
C MET A 156 7.01 1.22 -10.53
N PRO A 157 7.44 0.35 -11.47
CA PRO A 157 6.62 0.01 -12.63
C PRO A 157 5.26 -0.57 -12.20
N ASP A 158 4.19 -0.18 -12.88
CA ASP A 158 2.82 -0.63 -12.56
C ASP A 158 2.67 -2.16 -12.57
N GLU A 159 3.32 -2.85 -13.50
CA GLU A 159 3.35 -4.31 -13.52
C GLU A 159 3.93 -4.91 -12.23
N LYS A 160 4.82 -4.18 -11.55
CA LYS A 160 5.44 -4.57 -10.29
C LYS A 160 4.68 -4.06 -9.07
N LEU A 161 3.45 -3.56 -9.24
CA LEU A 161 2.55 -3.25 -8.13
C LEU A 161 2.67 -4.29 -7.05
N ARG A 162 3.08 -3.86 -5.85
CA ARG A 162 3.14 -4.75 -4.70
C ARG A 162 1.76 -4.69 -4.08
N GLY A 163 1.11 -5.85 -4.03
CA GLY A 163 -0.16 -6.05 -3.37
C GLY A 163 -0.03 -5.81 -1.87
N GLY A 164 -0.22 -6.83 -1.05
CA GLY A 164 0.07 -6.73 0.39
C GLY A 164 1.56 -6.66 0.70
N PHE A 165 1.97 -5.66 1.48
CA PHE A 165 3.20 -5.66 2.26
C PHE A 165 3.13 -4.67 3.43
N ARG A 166 4.06 -4.78 4.38
CA ARG A 166 4.26 -3.78 5.44
C ARG A 166 5.69 -3.24 5.49
N TYR A 167 6.65 -4.07 5.08
CA TYR A 167 8.07 -3.78 5.16
C TYR A 167 8.66 -3.64 3.76
N LEU A 168 9.29 -2.50 3.49
CA LEU A 168 10.09 -2.25 2.30
C LEU A 168 11.58 -2.26 2.69
N THR A 169 12.37 -3.15 2.11
CA THR A 169 13.83 -3.14 2.26
C THR A 169 14.44 -2.42 1.08
N LEU A 170 15.20 -1.35 1.33
CA LEU A 170 16.04 -0.68 0.32
C LEU A 170 17.49 -1.06 0.56
N PHE A 171 18.21 -1.37 -0.52
CA PHE A 171 19.58 -1.82 -0.43
C PHE A 171 20.45 -1.38 -1.61
N LEU A 172 21.74 -1.19 -1.35
CA LEU A 172 22.73 -0.82 -2.36
C LEU A 172 23.49 -2.06 -2.82
N LEU A 173 23.49 -2.35 -4.12
CA LEU A 173 24.45 -3.27 -4.72
C LEU A 173 25.51 -2.49 -5.50
N THR A 174 26.78 -2.82 -5.27
CA THR A 174 27.90 -2.18 -5.94
C THR A 174 29.10 -3.12 -6.00
N ASN A 175 29.87 -3.02 -7.08
CA ASN A 175 31.17 -3.68 -7.23
C ASN A 175 32.35 -2.71 -7.05
N ALA A 176 32.09 -1.48 -6.59
CA ALA A 176 33.10 -0.47 -6.38
C ALA A 176 34.09 -0.87 -5.27
N THR A 177 35.33 -0.43 -5.41
CA THR A 177 36.36 -0.62 -4.38
C THR A 177 36.15 0.38 -3.24
N ALA A 178 36.82 0.16 -2.10
CA ALA A 178 36.76 1.07 -0.96
C ALA A 178 37.00 2.55 -1.35
N GLU A 179 37.94 2.80 -2.27
CA GLU A 179 38.31 4.15 -2.76
C GLU A 179 37.26 4.80 -3.69
N SER A 180 36.34 4.01 -4.21
CA SER A 180 35.24 4.47 -5.08
C SER A 180 33.87 4.16 -4.48
N SER A 181 33.78 3.87 -3.17
CA SER A 181 32.54 3.39 -2.56
C SER A 181 31.41 4.42 -2.72
N PRO A 182 30.33 4.07 -3.43
CA PRO A 182 29.16 4.93 -3.49
C PRO A 182 28.37 4.82 -2.18
N SER A 183 27.59 5.86 -1.90
CA SER A 183 26.51 5.83 -0.92
C SER A 183 25.21 6.30 -1.55
N ILE A 184 24.10 5.86 -0.98
CA ILE A 184 22.75 6.32 -1.30
C ILE A 184 22.15 6.93 -0.03
N ASP A 185 21.76 8.20 -0.10
CA ASP A 185 20.95 8.86 0.92
C ASP A 185 19.49 8.85 0.44
N ILE A 186 18.61 8.22 1.21
CA ILE A 186 17.18 8.15 0.89
C ILE A 186 16.50 9.44 1.36
N ASP A 187 16.01 10.24 0.42
CA ASP A 187 15.44 11.57 0.69
C ASP A 187 13.95 11.48 1.03
N ASP A 188 13.17 10.76 0.21
CA ASP A 188 11.72 10.55 0.43
C ASP A 188 11.30 9.15 -0.02
N ILE A 189 10.36 8.57 0.72
CA ILE A 189 9.66 7.34 0.41
C ILE A 189 8.17 7.63 0.57
N SER A 190 7.42 7.45 -0.50
CA SER A 190 5.98 7.46 -0.46
C SER A 190 5.40 6.28 -1.23
N LEU A 191 4.21 5.84 -0.83
CA LEU A 191 3.44 4.83 -1.55
C LEU A 191 2.05 5.37 -1.88
N GLU A 192 1.69 5.30 -3.16
CA GLU A 192 0.32 5.44 -3.64
C GLU A 192 -0.43 4.11 -3.39
N ILE A 193 -1.42 4.13 -2.49
CA ILE A 193 -2.28 2.98 -2.19
C ILE A 193 -3.16 2.65 -3.41
N ALA A 194 -3.17 1.39 -3.82
CA ALA A 194 -3.96 0.94 -4.97
C ALA A 194 -5.32 0.33 -4.59
N PHE A 195 -5.44 -0.27 -3.41
CA PHE A 195 -6.70 -0.88 -2.99
C PHE A 195 -7.78 0.17 -2.72
N GLN A 196 -9.04 -0.28 -2.71
CA GLN A 196 -10.24 0.53 -2.65
C GLN A 196 -10.20 1.68 -3.68
N PRO A 197 -10.05 1.37 -4.99
CA PRO A 197 -9.62 2.35 -5.99
C PRO A 197 -10.66 3.43 -6.27
N THR A 198 -11.94 3.17 -6.02
CA THR A 198 -13.05 4.09 -6.32
C THR A 198 -13.42 5.02 -5.15
N TRP A 199 -12.80 4.84 -3.99
CA TRP A 199 -13.09 5.64 -2.81
C TRP A 199 -12.12 6.81 -2.81
N SER A 200 -12.59 8.04 -2.61
CA SER A 200 -11.68 9.16 -2.33
C SER A 200 -11.21 9.09 -0.88
N ASN A 201 -12.15 8.86 0.03
CA ASN A 201 -11.91 8.73 1.46
C ASN A 201 -11.83 7.26 1.89
N LEU A 202 -10.62 6.75 2.09
CA LEU A 202 -10.41 5.36 2.55
C LEU A 202 -11.03 5.04 3.91
N ARG A 203 -11.40 6.05 4.71
CA ARG A 203 -12.00 5.85 6.05
C ARG A 203 -13.52 5.96 6.05
N ALA A 204 -14.14 6.14 4.89
CA ALA A 204 -15.58 6.34 4.74
C ALA A 204 -16.38 5.03 4.83
N TYR A 205 -16.21 4.27 5.92
CA TYR A 205 -16.92 3.00 6.12
C TYR A 205 -18.42 3.27 6.32
N ASN A 206 -19.26 2.31 5.91
CA ASN A 206 -20.72 2.41 6.05
C ASN A 206 -21.27 1.63 7.25
N GLY A 207 -20.47 0.79 7.88
CA GLY A 207 -20.81 0.02 9.06
C GLY A 207 -19.76 0.17 10.15
N TYR A 208 -20.21 0.04 11.40
CA TYR A 208 -19.36 0.25 12.57
C TYR A 208 -19.71 -0.75 13.68
N PHE A 209 -18.69 -1.13 14.42
CA PHE A 209 -18.80 -1.89 15.66
C PHE A 209 -18.09 -1.14 16.78
N HIS A 210 -18.69 -1.14 17.98
CA HIS A 210 -18.04 -0.61 19.18
C HIS A 210 -18.60 -1.32 20.41
N SER A 211 -17.71 -1.73 21.29
CA SER A 211 -18.03 -2.41 22.55
C SER A 211 -17.07 -1.97 23.65
N SER A 212 -17.36 -2.37 24.89
CA SER A 212 -16.45 -2.16 26.03
C SER A 212 -15.21 -3.05 26.01
N ASP A 213 -15.09 -3.97 25.04
CA ASP A 213 -13.93 -4.83 24.87
C ASP A 213 -13.06 -4.32 23.70
N GLU A 214 -11.92 -3.74 24.03
CA GLU A 214 -10.98 -3.19 23.05
C GLU A 214 -10.38 -4.24 22.12
N LEU A 215 -10.27 -5.50 22.55
CA LEU A 215 -9.79 -6.56 21.67
C LEU A 215 -10.85 -6.90 20.61
N LEU A 216 -12.12 -6.98 20.99
CA LEU A 216 -13.21 -7.20 20.03
C LEU A 216 -13.33 -6.05 19.02
N ASN A 217 -13.16 -4.80 19.49
CA ASN A 217 -13.09 -3.64 18.60
C ASN A 217 -11.98 -3.84 17.56
N LYS A 218 -10.74 -4.12 18.01
CA LYS A 218 -9.59 -4.34 17.12
C LYS A 218 -9.78 -5.51 16.15
N ILE A 219 -10.35 -6.62 16.59
CA ILE A 219 -10.62 -7.79 15.72
C ILE A 219 -11.58 -7.40 14.59
N TRP A 220 -12.64 -6.66 14.91
CA TRP A 220 -13.62 -6.24 13.92
C TRP A 220 -13.01 -5.33 12.86
N TYR A 221 -12.24 -4.30 13.27
CA TYR A 221 -11.61 -3.38 12.33
C TYR A 221 -10.43 -3.98 11.58
N ALA A 222 -9.74 -4.98 12.15
CA ALA A 222 -8.77 -5.78 11.42
C ALA A 222 -9.45 -6.51 10.25
N GLY A 223 -10.58 -7.17 10.51
CA GLY A 223 -11.36 -7.84 9.47
C GLY A 223 -11.85 -6.88 8.38
N ALA A 224 -12.40 -5.73 8.78
CA ALA A 224 -12.84 -4.69 7.84
C ALA A 224 -11.67 -4.19 6.96
N TYR A 225 -10.50 -3.97 7.57
CA TYR A 225 -9.31 -3.53 6.86
C TYR A 225 -8.76 -4.60 5.90
N THR A 226 -8.79 -5.88 6.28
CA THR A 226 -8.43 -6.99 5.37
C THR A 226 -9.34 -7.04 4.13
N LEU A 227 -10.64 -6.80 4.29
CA LEU A 227 -11.56 -6.73 3.15
C LEU A 227 -11.26 -5.54 2.26
N GLN A 228 -10.93 -4.39 2.85
CA GLN A 228 -10.55 -3.19 2.12
C GLN A 228 -9.28 -3.39 1.29
N THR A 229 -8.24 -4.03 1.85
CA THR A 229 -7.00 -4.30 1.09
C THR A 229 -7.20 -5.28 -0.06
N ASN A 230 -8.27 -6.08 -0.01
CA ASN A 230 -8.68 -7.03 -1.03
C ASN A 230 -9.63 -6.47 -2.09
N ALA A 231 -10.11 -5.23 -1.98
CA ALA A 231 -10.84 -4.57 -3.06
C ALA A 231 -9.83 -3.86 -3.97
N VAL A 232 -9.53 -4.42 -5.14
CA VAL A 232 -8.39 -3.99 -5.98
C VAL A 232 -8.83 -3.42 -7.32
N PRO A 233 -8.00 -2.62 -8.02
CA PRO A 233 -8.28 -2.23 -9.39
C PRO A 233 -8.27 -3.44 -10.33
N VAL A 234 -9.18 -3.48 -11.29
CA VAL A 234 -9.44 -4.69 -12.09
C VAL A 234 -8.28 -5.14 -12.99
N ASN A 235 -7.31 -4.26 -13.29
CA ASN A 235 -6.15 -4.57 -14.12
C ASN A 235 -4.89 -4.83 -13.28
N THR A 236 -5.06 -5.17 -12.00
CA THR A 236 -3.95 -5.44 -11.06
C THR A 236 -3.95 -6.87 -10.54
N GLY A 237 -4.61 -7.78 -11.25
CA GLY A 237 -4.59 -9.21 -10.93
C GLY A 237 -3.20 -9.81 -11.15
N ARG A 238 -2.95 -10.93 -10.50
CA ARG A 238 -1.72 -11.69 -10.76
C ARG A 238 -1.71 -12.17 -12.22
N ALA A 239 -0.60 -11.97 -12.92
CA ALA A 239 -0.43 -12.45 -14.28
C ALA A 239 -0.55 -13.99 -14.33
N TRP A 240 -1.28 -14.51 -15.31
CA TRP A 240 -1.41 -15.94 -15.56
C TRP A 240 -1.18 -16.28 -17.04
N PRO A 241 -0.36 -17.30 -17.38
CA PRO A 241 0.43 -18.16 -16.49
C PRO A 241 1.42 -17.37 -15.62
N ALA A 242 1.63 -17.83 -14.38
CA ALA A 242 2.54 -17.16 -13.45
C ALA A 242 3.99 -17.20 -13.96
N LEU A 243 4.75 -16.15 -13.65
CA LEU A 243 6.16 -16.03 -14.07
C LEU A 243 7.02 -17.09 -13.38
N SER A 244 8.06 -17.57 -14.05
CA SER A 244 9.03 -18.52 -13.45
C SER A 244 9.94 -17.88 -12.39
N TYR A 245 10.03 -16.55 -12.37
CA TYR A 245 10.74 -15.73 -11.39
C TYR A 245 10.16 -14.32 -11.34
N GLY A 246 10.12 -13.70 -10.16
CA GLY A 246 9.50 -12.40 -9.99
C GLY A 246 7.98 -12.45 -9.95
N TRP A 247 7.34 -11.29 -9.78
CA TRP A 247 5.88 -11.15 -9.86
C TRP A 247 5.51 -10.17 -10.98
N ALA A 248 4.27 -10.28 -11.45
CA ALA A 248 3.62 -9.31 -12.32
C ALA A 248 2.15 -9.25 -11.92
N ASN A 249 1.68 -8.05 -11.58
CA ASN A 249 0.31 -7.77 -11.16
C ASN A 249 -0.36 -6.84 -12.20
N ASN A 250 -0.40 -7.29 -13.45
CA ASN A 250 -1.01 -6.62 -14.62
C ASN A 250 -2.11 -7.48 -15.29
N GLY A 251 -2.58 -8.53 -14.60
CA GLY A 251 -3.65 -9.39 -15.05
C GLY A 251 -5.01 -8.72 -14.98
N SER A 252 -5.89 -9.05 -15.92
CA SER A 252 -7.27 -8.56 -15.95
C SER A 252 -8.19 -9.49 -15.16
N LEU A 253 -8.81 -8.95 -14.12
CA LEU A 253 -9.68 -9.67 -13.18
C LEU A 253 -11.14 -9.59 -13.59
N ALA A 254 -11.66 -8.39 -13.80
CA ALA A 254 -13.07 -8.12 -14.02
C ALA A 254 -13.29 -6.97 -15.00
N ASN A 255 -14.54 -6.77 -15.39
CA ASN A 255 -14.98 -5.49 -15.94
C ASN A 255 -15.26 -4.51 -14.77
N GLY A 256 -15.37 -3.22 -15.09
CA GLY A 256 -15.59 -2.17 -14.08
C GLY A 256 -14.29 -1.60 -13.53
N SER A 257 -14.35 -1.02 -12.34
CA SER A 257 -13.23 -0.27 -11.74
C SER A 257 -12.63 -0.93 -10.49
N THR A 258 -13.34 -1.86 -9.88
CA THR A 258 -12.89 -2.55 -8.68
C THR A 258 -13.43 -3.98 -8.60
N VAL A 259 -12.73 -4.87 -7.89
CA VAL A 259 -13.10 -6.28 -7.72
C VAL A 259 -12.51 -6.80 -6.43
N ILE A 260 -13.23 -7.72 -5.76
CA ILE A 260 -12.74 -8.35 -4.52
C ILE A 260 -11.91 -9.59 -4.88
N VAL A 261 -10.74 -9.71 -4.25
CA VAL A 261 -9.83 -10.85 -4.40
C VAL A 261 -9.65 -11.61 -3.09
N ASP A 262 -9.10 -12.81 -3.18
CA ASP A 262 -8.74 -13.68 -2.05
C ASP A 262 -7.71 -13.03 -1.10
N GLY A 263 -6.66 -12.42 -1.66
CA GLY A 263 -5.58 -11.86 -0.89
C GLY A 263 -4.84 -10.74 -1.60
N ALA A 264 -4.55 -9.68 -0.83
CA ALA A 264 -3.89 -8.47 -1.34
C ALA A 264 -2.52 -8.79 -1.93
N LYS A 265 -1.65 -9.56 -1.26
CA LYS A 265 -0.35 -9.96 -1.84
C LYS A 265 -0.49 -11.04 -2.91
N ARG A 266 -1.30 -12.06 -2.63
CA ARG A 266 -1.43 -13.28 -3.43
C ARG A 266 -2.70 -14.03 -3.00
N ASP A 267 -3.42 -14.72 -3.90
CA ASP A 267 -3.19 -14.91 -5.34
C ASP A 267 -3.68 -13.75 -6.21
N ARG A 268 -4.29 -12.73 -5.59
CA ARG A 268 -4.91 -11.57 -6.25
C ARG A 268 -5.88 -12.02 -7.34
N ALA A 269 -6.74 -12.96 -7.00
CA ALA A 269 -7.68 -13.62 -7.90
C ALA A 269 -9.08 -13.66 -7.29
N VAL A 270 -10.10 -13.78 -8.14
CA VAL A 270 -11.49 -13.94 -7.66
C VAL A 270 -11.72 -15.40 -7.31
N TRP A 271 -11.97 -15.68 -6.03
CA TRP A 271 -12.28 -17.02 -5.52
C TRP A 271 -13.67 -17.05 -4.87
N PRO A 272 -14.63 -17.85 -5.40
CA PRO A 272 -16.00 -17.88 -4.89
C PRO A 272 -16.13 -18.51 -3.51
N GLY A 273 -15.17 -19.35 -3.10
CA GLY A 273 -15.11 -19.91 -1.75
C GLY A 273 -14.92 -18.81 -0.71
N ASP A 274 -13.98 -17.91 -0.95
CA ASP A 274 -13.65 -16.76 -0.11
C ASP A 274 -14.82 -15.77 -0.03
N MET A 275 -15.51 -15.55 -1.15
CA MET A 275 -16.68 -14.67 -1.21
C MET A 275 -17.79 -15.09 -0.23
N GLY A 276 -17.96 -16.40 0.03
CA GLY A 276 -18.97 -16.89 0.97
C GLY A 276 -18.80 -16.33 2.40
N VAL A 277 -17.56 -16.01 2.79
CA VAL A 277 -17.24 -15.40 4.09
C VAL A 277 -17.05 -13.89 3.97
N ALA A 278 -16.41 -13.43 2.89
CA ALA A 278 -16.06 -12.03 2.70
C ALA A 278 -17.30 -11.13 2.48
N VAL A 279 -18.31 -11.61 1.74
CA VAL A 279 -19.46 -10.77 1.34
C VAL A 279 -20.31 -10.31 2.54
N PRO A 280 -20.76 -11.18 3.46
CA PRO A 280 -21.49 -10.74 4.63
C PRO A 280 -20.67 -9.78 5.51
N ALA A 281 -19.37 -10.03 5.63
CA ALA A 281 -18.47 -9.18 6.41
C ALA A 281 -18.27 -7.80 5.76
N ALA A 282 -18.11 -7.74 4.44
CA ALA A 282 -18.02 -6.49 3.69
C ALA A 282 -19.32 -5.69 3.82
N PHE A 283 -20.47 -6.34 3.66
CA PHE A 283 -21.79 -5.71 3.80
C PHE A 283 -21.98 -4.96 5.13
N VAL A 284 -21.56 -5.56 6.25
CA VAL A 284 -21.73 -4.96 7.58
C VAL A 284 -20.59 -4.03 8.02
N SER A 285 -19.48 -3.96 7.26
CA SER A 285 -18.29 -3.19 7.64
C SER A 285 -17.99 -2.06 6.66
N THR A 286 -17.23 -2.31 5.61
CA THR A 286 -16.91 -1.30 4.59
C THR A 286 -18.17 -0.88 3.84
N GLY A 287 -19.11 -1.80 3.61
CA GLY A 287 -20.27 -1.60 2.74
C GLY A 287 -19.89 -1.55 1.26
N GLU A 288 -18.66 -1.94 0.91
CA GLU A 288 -18.24 -2.07 -0.48
C GLU A 288 -18.88 -3.34 -1.07
N LEU A 289 -19.83 -3.14 -1.99
CA LEU A 289 -20.51 -4.24 -2.70
C LEU A 289 -20.30 -4.19 -4.22
N GLU A 290 -19.68 -3.15 -4.76
CA GLU A 290 -19.42 -3.06 -6.20
C GLU A 290 -18.31 -4.04 -6.60
N SER A 291 -17.27 -4.18 -5.77
CA SER A 291 -16.24 -5.21 -5.91
C SER A 291 -16.84 -6.62 -5.85
N VAL A 292 -17.85 -6.83 -5.00
CA VAL A 292 -18.58 -8.09 -4.89
C VAL A 292 -19.39 -8.38 -6.14
N LYS A 293 -20.13 -7.38 -6.64
CA LYS A 293 -20.90 -7.49 -7.89
C LYS A 293 -19.98 -7.86 -9.06
N ASN A 294 -18.87 -7.15 -9.23
CA ASN A 294 -17.92 -7.40 -10.32
C ASN A 294 -17.28 -8.80 -10.20
N ALA A 295 -16.99 -9.27 -8.98
CA ALA A 295 -16.53 -10.64 -8.75
C ALA A 295 -17.61 -11.69 -9.11
N LEU A 296 -18.88 -11.46 -8.76
CA LEU A 296 -19.98 -12.35 -9.15
C LEU A 296 -20.14 -12.40 -10.67
N GLU A 297 -20.08 -11.25 -11.36
CA GLU A 297 -20.13 -11.19 -12.83
C GLU A 297 -19.01 -12.02 -13.46
N VAL A 298 -17.79 -11.95 -12.90
CA VAL A 298 -16.69 -12.82 -13.31
C VAL A 298 -17.05 -14.30 -13.14
N MET A 299 -17.59 -14.70 -12.00
CA MET A 299 -17.98 -16.10 -11.77
C MET A 299 -19.04 -16.58 -12.77
N TYR A 300 -20.03 -15.75 -13.08
CA TYR A 300 -21.07 -16.10 -14.07
C TYR A 300 -20.52 -16.17 -15.49
N ASN A 301 -19.63 -15.25 -15.89
CA ASN A 301 -19.04 -15.23 -17.22
C ASN A 301 -18.17 -16.47 -17.51
N TYR A 302 -17.59 -17.08 -16.47
CA TYR A 302 -16.75 -18.28 -16.58
C TYR A 302 -17.50 -19.57 -16.22
N GLN A 303 -18.82 -19.51 -16.03
CA GLN A 303 -19.62 -20.69 -15.74
C GLN A 303 -19.63 -21.63 -16.96
N VAL A 304 -19.37 -22.92 -16.72
CA VAL A 304 -19.41 -23.95 -17.76
C VAL A 304 -20.34 -25.08 -17.32
N ARG A 305 -21.36 -25.39 -18.14
CA ARG A 305 -22.35 -26.45 -17.86
C ARG A 305 -23.06 -26.31 -16.51
N GLY A 306 -23.34 -25.07 -16.09
CA GLY A 306 -23.99 -24.78 -14.82
C GLY A 306 -23.08 -24.86 -13.58
N LEU A 307 -21.78 -25.10 -13.76
CA LEU A 307 -20.78 -25.11 -12.69
C LEU A 307 -19.95 -23.83 -12.73
N LEU A 308 -19.81 -23.16 -11.58
CA LEU A 308 -18.92 -22.02 -11.43
C LEU A 308 -17.45 -22.47 -11.44
N SER A 309 -16.56 -21.63 -11.97
CA SER A 309 -15.11 -21.84 -11.87
C SER A 309 -14.65 -21.77 -10.42
N PHE A 310 -13.56 -22.44 -10.09
CA PHE A 310 -12.92 -22.30 -8.78
C PHE A 310 -12.20 -20.97 -8.62
N GLY A 311 -11.76 -20.34 -9.70
CA GLY A 311 -11.16 -19.02 -9.62
C GLY A 311 -10.89 -18.41 -10.99
N LYS A 312 -10.56 -17.13 -10.99
CA LYS A 312 -10.05 -16.38 -12.13
C LYS A 312 -8.96 -15.41 -11.66
#